data_AF-A0A258DVJ3-F1
#
_entry.id   AF-A0A258DVJ3-F1
#
_cell.length_a   1.000
_cell.length_b   1.000
_cell.length_c   1.000
_cell.angle_alpha   90.00
_cell.angle_beta   90.00
_cell.angle_gamma   90.00
#
_symmetry.space_group_name_H-M   'P 1'
#
loop_
_entity.id
_entity.type
_entity.pdbx_description
1 polymer ?
#
loop_
_entity_poly.entity_id
_entity_poly.type
_entity_poly.pdbx_seq_one_letter_code
_entity_poly.pdbx_strand_id
1 'polypeptide(L)'
;ERKVIARGINAPQSLVKIGTAIPEEPVPVIGIPILTQTLDLDSEQKSEFLFQFAPGSSSLRSATSNAESLVRLERFLLDFPKDVTVSITGLHSPETADLQQANLSEKRSQEVKENLISRFVQLAPEQLKVSHREKDFFDLRILLRDYEGISQDRKEEFYAVLLNREDFALQKERISKIPGFEQVRKDLYPKLRVAKVEVTGKPVSGLTFEQTNRLKEAMQSTNGQNKLSFVEWNQAAESTQNIDEKAAIYSKMTELYKSAIPYNNLAVIRMRQAQFFLDQGSKDVLWEEAERLLKIAFRLEPNPHSLHNLGQILALRGDYWAAYQQLSQASTLTQDAFFIQKNEALRGALDILRGDFKLATLRFEKPSKDPHVLFNKGLAFFLLKDYSQASAAFEESVSFGRELGYGYYGLAMIAVSSGQAEVAIIHLQKAAENNQRLKARSLYDPIFEELRNTKEFFEVLSK
;
A
#
# COMPACT_ATOMS: atom_id res chain seq x y z
N GLU A 1 0.35 54.34 -38.02
CA GLU A 1 1.10 53.27 -37.33
C GLU A 1 0.58 53.10 -35.91
N ARG A 2 0.13 51.90 -35.52
CA ARG A 2 -0.19 51.62 -34.11
C ARG A 2 1.13 51.29 -33.40
N LYS A 3 1.63 52.23 -32.60
CA LYS A 3 2.84 52.04 -31.79
C LYS A 3 2.52 51.05 -30.67
N VAL A 4 3.10 49.85 -30.72
CA VAL A 4 2.95 48.84 -29.66
C VAL A 4 3.63 49.39 -28.41
N ILE A 5 2.85 49.71 -27.37
CA ILE A 5 3.32 50.41 -26.18
C ILE A 5 3.97 49.44 -25.17
N ALA A 6 3.57 48.17 -25.20
CA ALA A 6 4.26 47.05 -24.54
C ALA A 6 3.78 45.73 -25.16
N ARG A 7 4.71 44.82 -25.48
CA ARG A 7 4.40 43.39 -25.63
C ARG A 7 4.36 42.84 -24.20
N GLY A 8 3.31 42.12 -23.80
CA GLY A 8 3.20 41.57 -22.45
C GLY A 8 4.45 40.78 -22.02
N ILE A 9 4.65 40.59 -20.72
CA ILE A 9 5.85 39.89 -20.21
C ILE A 9 5.80 38.43 -20.65
N ASN A 10 6.74 38.01 -21.50
CA ASN A 10 6.93 36.61 -21.86
C ASN A 10 7.53 35.86 -20.67
N ALA A 11 6.67 35.20 -19.89
CA ALA A 11 7.05 34.46 -18.68
C ALA A 11 6.48 33.03 -18.70
N PRO A 12 7.06 32.11 -19.50
CA PRO A 12 6.62 30.71 -19.54
C PRO A 12 6.68 30.05 -18.16
N GLN A 13 7.58 30.50 -17.28
CA GLN A 13 7.69 30.05 -15.88
C GLN A 13 6.40 30.26 -15.07
N SER A 14 5.48 31.14 -15.50
CA SER A 14 4.16 31.28 -14.88
C SER A 14 3.25 30.05 -15.06
N LEU A 15 3.63 29.12 -15.94
CA LEU A 15 2.90 27.86 -16.18
C LEU A 15 3.30 26.75 -15.22
N VAL A 16 4.35 26.94 -14.40
CA VAL A 16 4.86 25.91 -13.49
C VAL A 16 3.74 25.36 -12.61
N LYS A 17 3.70 24.03 -12.51
CA LYS A 17 2.72 23.30 -11.69
C LYS A 17 3.32 22.91 -10.35
N ILE A 18 2.89 23.59 -9.29
CA ILE A 18 3.29 23.30 -7.89
C ILE A 18 2.19 22.58 -7.08
N GLY A 19 1.08 22.21 -7.73
CA GLY A 19 -0.08 21.56 -7.08
C GLY A 19 -1.20 22.51 -6.64
N THR A 20 -1.21 23.76 -7.14
CA THR A 20 -2.30 24.71 -6.91
C THR A 20 -3.56 24.26 -7.66
N ALA A 21 -4.70 24.18 -6.97
CA ALA A 21 -5.99 23.98 -7.62
C ALA A 21 -6.38 25.22 -8.43
N ILE A 22 -6.83 24.95 -9.64
CA ILE A 22 -7.23 25.95 -10.62
C ILE A 22 -8.68 25.66 -10.98
N PRO A 23 -9.56 26.68 -11.03
CA PRO A 23 -10.95 26.48 -11.45
C PRO A 23 -11.02 25.75 -12.80
N GLU A 24 -11.97 24.83 -12.92
CA GLU A 24 -12.21 24.01 -14.13
C GLU A 24 -11.11 22.98 -14.46
N GLU A 25 -10.08 22.84 -13.61
CA GLU A 25 -9.09 21.75 -13.69
C GLU A 25 -9.36 20.70 -12.59
N PRO A 26 -8.99 19.42 -12.81
CA PRO A 26 -8.97 18.43 -11.73
C PRO A 26 -8.10 18.92 -10.56
N VAL A 27 -8.61 18.78 -9.34
CA VAL A 27 -7.90 19.21 -8.13
C VAL A 27 -6.62 18.38 -7.97
N PRO A 28 -5.42 18.99 -7.96
CA PRO A 28 -4.18 18.24 -7.80
C PRO A 28 -4.12 17.53 -6.46
N VAL A 29 -3.67 16.27 -6.46
CA VAL A 29 -3.41 15.54 -5.22
C VAL A 29 -2.11 16.04 -4.61
N ILE A 30 -2.21 16.67 -3.44
CA ILE A 30 -1.07 17.20 -2.69
C ILE A 30 -0.88 16.47 -1.36
N GLY A 31 0.31 16.66 -0.77
CA GLY A 31 0.73 16.08 0.49
C GLY A 31 1.08 14.60 0.39
N ILE A 32 2.13 14.19 1.12
CA ILE A 32 2.59 12.80 1.23
C ILE A 32 2.22 12.28 2.64
N PRO A 33 1.27 11.32 2.75
CA PRO A 33 0.98 10.67 4.01
C PRO A 33 2.12 9.71 4.41
N ILE A 34 2.26 9.45 5.71
CA ILE A 34 3.08 8.34 6.21
C ILE A 34 2.18 7.10 6.25
N LEU A 35 2.54 6.07 5.50
CA LEU A 35 1.79 4.80 5.46
C LEU A 35 2.39 3.81 6.45
N THR A 36 1.53 3.09 7.17
CA THR A 36 1.98 2.16 8.23
C THR A 36 2.37 0.78 7.72
N GLN A 37 1.82 0.33 6.59
CA GLN A 37 2.20 -0.93 5.96
C GLN A 37 2.12 -0.82 4.44
N THR A 38 3.19 -1.22 3.76
CA THR A 38 3.06 -1.85 2.44
C THR A 38 2.46 -3.23 2.67
N LEU A 39 1.14 -3.31 2.89
CA LEU A 39 0.45 -4.59 2.91
C LEU A 39 0.60 -5.18 1.51
N ASP A 40 1.44 -6.21 1.39
CA ASP A 40 1.35 -7.11 0.25
C ASP A 40 0.05 -7.91 0.43
N LEU A 41 -1.05 -7.30 -0.04
CA LEU A 41 -2.41 -7.83 0.02
C LEU A 41 -2.55 -9.18 -0.71
N ASP A 42 -1.52 -9.59 -1.45
CA ASP A 42 -1.45 -10.87 -2.14
C ASP A 42 -0.64 -11.94 -1.37
N SER A 43 0.01 -11.58 -0.25
CA SER A 43 0.77 -12.53 0.56
C SER A 43 -0.14 -13.54 1.26
N GLU A 44 -0.09 -14.79 0.79
CA GLU A 44 -0.79 -15.91 1.44
C GLU A 44 -0.08 -16.26 2.76
N GLN A 45 -0.85 -16.25 3.84
CA GLN A 45 -0.38 -16.69 5.15
C GLN A 45 -0.79 -18.14 5.37
N LYS A 46 0.08 -18.90 6.06
CA LYS A 46 -0.15 -20.32 6.37
C LYS A 46 0.05 -20.58 7.85
N SER A 47 -0.78 -21.42 8.45
CA SER A 47 -0.63 -21.88 9.83
C SER A 47 -1.08 -23.33 10.02
N GLU A 48 -0.50 -23.99 11.01
CA GLU A 48 -0.81 -25.38 11.37
C GLU A 48 -1.36 -25.48 12.81
N PHE A 49 -2.39 -26.31 12.98
CA PHE A 49 -3.06 -26.56 14.24
C PHE A 49 -3.22 -28.08 14.44
N LEU A 50 -3.03 -28.53 15.69
CA LEU A 50 -3.11 -29.95 16.04
C LEU A 50 -4.29 -30.18 17.00
N PHE A 51 -5.13 -31.14 16.65
CA PHE A 51 -6.26 -31.58 17.47
C PHE A 51 -5.97 -32.98 18.00
N GLN A 52 -5.85 -33.10 19.32
CA GLN A 52 -5.43 -34.31 20.02
C GLN A 52 -6.61 -35.22 20.35
N PHE A 53 -6.36 -36.53 20.24
CA PHE A 53 -7.32 -37.60 20.52
C PHE A 53 -6.80 -38.56 21.59
N ALA A 54 -7.74 -39.18 22.30
CA ALA A 54 -7.43 -40.30 23.18
C ALA A 54 -7.01 -41.54 22.36
N PRO A 55 -6.18 -42.44 22.93
CA PRO A 55 -5.79 -43.68 22.24
C PRO A 55 -7.02 -44.50 21.83
N GLY A 56 -7.06 -44.94 20.58
CA GLY A 56 -8.14 -45.70 19.97
C GLY A 56 -9.46 -44.93 19.79
N SER A 57 -9.47 -43.61 19.97
CA SER A 57 -10.70 -42.80 19.88
C SER A 57 -10.67 -41.84 18.70
N SER A 58 -11.83 -41.69 18.05
CA SER A 58 -12.10 -40.67 17.03
C SER A 58 -12.93 -39.49 17.55
N SER A 59 -13.32 -39.47 18.83
CA SER A 59 -14.14 -38.39 19.39
C SER A 59 -13.26 -37.25 19.89
N LEU A 60 -13.56 -36.04 19.43
CA LEU A 60 -12.81 -34.85 19.82
C LEU A 60 -13.26 -34.35 21.20
N ARG A 61 -12.41 -34.54 22.20
CA ARG A 61 -12.70 -34.11 23.58
C ARG A 61 -12.35 -32.64 23.80
N SER A 62 -13.04 -32.01 24.75
CA SER A 62 -12.76 -30.67 25.29
C SER A 62 -11.48 -30.65 26.17
N ALA A 63 -10.33 -30.99 25.58
CA ALA A 63 -9.04 -30.84 26.22
C ALA A 63 -8.52 -29.41 26.09
N THR A 64 -7.72 -28.94 27.06
CA THR A 64 -7.13 -27.58 27.06
C THR A 64 -6.37 -27.30 25.77
N SER A 65 -5.56 -28.26 25.29
CA SER A 65 -4.81 -28.12 24.03
C SER A 65 -5.72 -27.95 22.81
N ASN A 66 -6.86 -28.62 22.78
CA ASN A 66 -7.82 -28.50 21.68
C ASN A 66 -8.53 -27.14 21.73
N ALA A 67 -8.85 -26.65 22.94
CA ALA A 67 -9.41 -25.32 23.12
C ALA A 67 -8.43 -24.22 22.69
N GLU A 68 -7.14 -24.35 23.03
CA GLU A 68 -6.10 -23.42 22.59
C GLU A 68 -5.92 -23.41 21.06
N SER A 69 -5.93 -24.60 20.42
CA SER A 69 -5.91 -24.73 18.96
C SER A 69 -7.11 -24.03 18.32
N LEU A 70 -8.31 -24.16 18.90
CA LEU A 70 -9.52 -23.49 18.41
C LEU A 70 -9.42 -21.96 18.50
N VAL A 71 -8.96 -21.41 19.62
CA VAL A 71 -8.79 -19.96 19.81
C VAL A 71 -7.77 -19.38 18.84
N ARG A 72 -6.65 -20.08 18.63
CA ARG A 72 -5.64 -19.65 17.66
C ARG A 72 -6.15 -19.72 16.21
N LEU A 73 -6.92 -20.76 15.88
CA LEU A 73 -7.53 -20.90 14.56
C LEU A 73 -8.55 -19.79 14.32
N GLU A 74 -9.39 -19.48 15.31
CA GLU A 74 -10.34 -18.36 15.25
C GLU A 74 -9.62 -17.05 14.93
N ARG A 75 -8.54 -16.75 15.66
CA ARG A 75 -7.72 -15.56 15.41
C ARG A 75 -7.15 -15.54 14.00
N PHE A 76 -6.59 -16.66 13.53
CA PHE A 76 -6.07 -16.75 12.16
C PHE A 76 -7.14 -16.43 11.11
N LEU A 77 -8.36 -16.97 11.26
CA LEU A 77 -9.45 -16.73 10.33
C LEU A 77 -9.96 -15.28 10.38
N LEU A 78 -9.84 -14.61 11.53
CA LEU A 78 -10.14 -13.18 11.66
C LEU A 78 -9.06 -12.31 11.00
N ASP A 79 -7.79 -12.66 11.17
CA ASP A 79 -6.66 -11.91 10.61
C ASP A 79 -6.56 -12.08 9.09
N PHE A 80 -6.93 -13.27 8.58
CA PHE A 80 -6.78 -13.64 7.17
C PHE A 80 -8.08 -14.23 6.57
N PRO A 81 -9.17 -13.45 6.47
CA PRO A 81 -10.49 -13.98 6.11
C PRO A 81 -10.69 -14.21 4.61
N LYS A 82 -9.77 -13.76 3.75
CA LYS A 82 -9.89 -13.89 2.28
C LYS A 82 -9.20 -15.16 1.78
N ASP A 83 -9.75 -15.77 0.73
CA ASP A 83 -9.19 -16.94 0.03
C ASP A 83 -8.85 -18.11 0.98
N VAL A 84 -9.65 -18.29 2.03
CA VAL A 84 -9.37 -19.29 3.06
C VAL A 84 -9.48 -20.69 2.50
N THR A 85 -8.43 -21.50 2.69
CA THR A 85 -8.45 -22.94 2.42
C THR A 85 -8.00 -23.71 3.66
N VAL A 86 -8.69 -24.81 3.96
CA VAL A 86 -8.42 -25.64 5.15
C VAL A 86 -8.16 -27.06 4.69
N SER A 87 -7.00 -27.61 5.06
CA SER A 87 -6.65 -29.01 4.82
C SER A 87 -6.58 -29.76 6.14
N ILE A 88 -7.36 -30.83 6.27
CA ILE A 88 -7.46 -31.64 7.49
C ILE A 88 -6.91 -33.02 7.18
N THR A 89 -5.81 -33.40 7.83
CA THR A 89 -5.20 -34.72 7.70
C THR A 89 -5.30 -35.47 9.01
N GLY A 90 -6.09 -36.53 9.02
CA GLY A 90 -6.22 -37.41 10.18
C GLY A 90 -5.05 -38.38 10.25
N LEU A 91 -4.50 -38.55 11.46
CA LEU A 91 -3.38 -39.44 11.75
C LEU A 91 -3.77 -40.49 12.78
N HIS A 92 -3.00 -41.57 12.80
CA HIS A 92 -3.04 -42.56 13.85
C HIS A 92 -1.63 -42.81 14.40
N SER A 93 -1.60 -43.21 15.66
CA SER A 93 -0.39 -43.68 16.31
C SER A 93 -0.11 -45.15 15.92
N PRO A 94 1.16 -45.60 15.83
CA PRO A 94 1.52 -47.01 15.66
C PRO A 94 1.20 -47.90 16.88
N GLU A 95 0.50 -47.38 17.89
CA GLU A 95 0.07 -48.11 19.08
C GLU A 95 -1.04 -49.10 18.78
N THR A 96 -1.06 -50.20 19.53
CA THR A 96 -2.07 -51.26 19.37
C THR A 96 -3.50 -50.72 19.48
N ALA A 97 -3.74 -49.78 20.41
CA ALA A 97 -5.06 -49.17 20.59
C ALA A 97 -5.58 -48.45 19.34
N ASP A 98 -4.70 -47.77 18.60
CA ASP A 98 -5.05 -47.06 17.36
C ASP A 98 -5.17 -48.05 16.18
N LEU A 99 -4.23 -49.00 16.07
CA LEU A 99 -4.18 -49.96 14.96
C LEU A 99 -5.32 -50.98 14.94
N GLN A 100 -5.96 -51.25 16.08
CA GLN A 100 -7.12 -52.14 16.15
C GLN A 100 -8.42 -51.47 15.66
N GLN A 101 -8.43 -50.15 15.50
CA GLN A 101 -9.60 -49.41 15.06
C GLN A 101 -9.58 -49.24 13.55
N ALA A 102 -10.62 -49.75 12.89
CA ALA A 102 -10.78 -49.57 11.45
C ALA A 102 -11.03 -48.09 11.10
N ASN A 103 -10.27 -47.60 10.12
CA ASN A 103 -10.36 -46.26 9.54
C ASN A 103 -10.24 -45.12 10.57
N LEU A 104 -9.39 -45.30 11.58
CA LEU A 104 -9.32 -44.36 12.70
C LEU A 104 -8.86 -42.97 12.27
N SER A 105 -7.88 -42.90 11.37
CA SER A 105 -7.38 -41.61 10.87
C SER A 105 -8.47 -40.87 10.09
N GLU A 106 -9.20 -41.58 9.23
CA GLU A 106 -10.33 -41.01 8.48
C GLU A 106 -11.42 -40.49 9.41
N LYS A 107 -11.81 -41.27 10.43
CA LYS A 107 -12.82 -40.86 11.41
C LYS A 107 -12.40 -39.61 12.19
N ARG A 108 -11.12 -39.51 12.55
CA ARG A 108 -10.58 -38.33 13.27
C ARG A 108 -10.62 -37.07 12.42
N SER A 109 -10.27 -37.15 11.13
CA SER A 109 -10.33 -35.97 10.26
C SER A 109 -11.76 -35.54 9.96
N GLN A 110 -12.69 -36.48 9.84
CA GLN A 110 -14.11 -36.18 9.69
C GLN A 110 -14.72 -35.53 10.95
N GLU A 111 -14.41 -36.05 12.14
CA GLU A 111 -14.84 -35.44 13.41
C GLU A 111 -14.36 -33.98 13.53
N VAL A 112 -13.09 -33.70 13.20
CA VAL A 112 -12.58 -32.32 13.23
C VAL A 112 -13.29 -31.46 12.19
N LYS A 113 -13.54 -31.96 10.98
CA LYS A 113 -14.30 -31.21 9.96
C LYS A 113 -15.66 -30.78 10.48
N GLU A 114 -16.43 -31.70 11.06
CA GLU A 114 -17.76 -31.41 11.60
C GLU A 114 -17.71 -30.42 12.77
N ASN A 115 -16.70 -30.54 13.63
CA ASN A 115 -16.46 -29.58 14.72
C ASN A 115 -16.14 -28.17 14.20
N LEU A 116 -15.29 -28.06 13.18
CA LEU A 116 -14.92 -26.77 12.59
C LEU A 116 -16.10 -26.10 11.88
N ILE A 117 -16.88 -26.84 11.08
CA ILE A 117 -18.05 -26.29 10.37
C ILE A 117 -19.13 -25.83 11.36
N SER A 118 -19.40 -26.62 12.40
CA SER A 118 -20.42 -26.26 13.40
C SER A 118 -20.02 -25.04 14.25
N ARG A 119 -18.72 -24.83 14.46
CA ARG A 119 -18.19 -23.77 15.33
C ARG A 119 -17.88 -22.47 14.59
N PHE A 120 -17.40 -22.56 13.35
CA PHE A 120 -16.98 -21.40 12.55
C PHE A 120 -17.92 -21.21 11.37
N VAL A 121 -18.96 -20.39 11.57
CA VAL A 121 -20.02 -20.12 10.57
C VAL A 121 -19.46 -19.55 9.25
N GLN A 122 -18.28 -18.92 9.30
CA GLN A 122 -17.58 -18.37 8.14
C GLN A 122 -16.87 -19.42 7.26
N LEU A 123 -16.74 -20.67 7.71
CA LEU A 123 -16.14 -21.75 6.93
C LEU A 123 -17.22 -22.53 6.17
N ALA A 124 -17.15 -22.47 4.85
CA ALA A 124 -18.00 -23.26 3.98
C ALA A 124 -17.44 -24.70 3.84
N PRO A 125 -18.28 -25.74 3.78
CA PRO A 125 -17.83 -27.14 3.66
C PRO A 125 -16.88 -27.41 2.49
N GLU A 126 -17.00 -26.64 1.40
CA GLU A 126 -16.19 -26.73 0.18
C GLU A 126 -14.75 -26.23 0.37
N GLN A 127 -14.52 -25.39 1.37
CA GLN A 127 -13.18 -24.87 1.71
C GLN A 127 -12.35 -25.90 2.50
N LEU A 128 -12.98 -26.96 3.03
CA LEU A 128 -12.36 -27.98 3.87
C LEU A 128 -12.05 -29.24 3.06
N LYS A 129 -10.77 -29.45 2.76
CA LYS A 129 -10.25 -30.67 2.13
C LYS A 129 -9.84 -31.66 3.20
N VAL A 130 -10.46 -32.84 3.20
CA VAL A 130 -10.18 -33.91 4.16
C VAL A 130 -9.31 -34.98 3.53
N SER A 131 -8.27 -35.39 4.23
CA SER A 131 -7.42 -36.53 3.91
C SER A 131 -7.09 -37.31 5.17
N HIS A 132 -6.46 -38.46 5.01
CA HIS A 132 -5.99 -39.28 6.11
C HIS A 132 -4.71 -40.01 5.71
N ARG A 133 -3.89 -40.35 6.69
CA ARG A 133 -2.75 -41.25 6.53
C ARG A 133 -2.93 -42.43 7.45
N GLU A 134 -2.81 -43.62 6.88
CA GLU A 134 -2.91 -44.88 7.61
C GLU A 134 -1.76 -45.80 7.26
N LYS A 135 -1.30 -46.52 8.30
CA LYS A 135 -0.19 -47.47 8.28
C LYS A 135 1.04 -46.89 7.59
N ASP A 136 1.41 -45.67 7.99
CA ASP A 136 2.57 -44.96 7.48
C ASP A 136 3.33 -44.27 8.62
N PHE A 137 4.63 -44.06 8.43
CA PHE A 137 5.54 -43.45 9.39
C PHE A 137 5.99 -42.03 9.02
N PHE A 138 5.39 -41.41 8.01
CA PHE A 138 5.78 -40.06 7.56
C PHE A 138 5.81 -39.04 8.70
N ASP A 139 4.74 -38.93 9.49
CA ASP A 139 4.66 -37.93 10.56
C ASP A 139 5.57 -38.30 11.75
N LEU A 140 5.81 -39.60 12.01
CA LEU A 140 6.81 -40.04 12.98
C LEU A 140 8.22 -39.59 12.56
N ARG A 141 8.56 -39.68 11.26
CA ARG A 141 9.84 -39.22 10.72
C ARG A 141 10.03 -37.72 10.89
N ILE A 142 8.96 -36.92 10.76
CA ILE A 142 9.04 -35.48 11.03
C ILE A 142 9.32 -35.23 12.51
N LEU A 143 8.55 -35.87 13.40
CA LEU A 143 8.75 -35.73 14.84
C LEU A 143 10.14 -36.18 15.31
N LEU A 144 10.68 -37.25 14.72
CA LEU A 144 11.98 -37.81 15.05
C LEU A 144 13.14 -36.86 14.70
N ARG A 145 13.00 -36.07 13.62
CA ARG A 145 14.02 -35.14 13.14
C ARG A 145 14.45 -34.19 14.26
N ASP A 146 13.44 -33.59 14.90
CA ASP A 146 13.61 -32.51 15.86
C ASP A 146 13.62 -33.04 17.32
N TYR A 147 13.66 -34.36 17.52
CA TYR A 147 13.57 -35.00 18.83
C TYR A 147 14.93 -35.14 19.52
N GLU A 148 15.12 -34.63 20.73
CA GLU A 148 16.43 -34.64 21.42
C GLU A 148 16.61 -35.83 22.38
N GLY A 149 15.59 -36.68 22.57
CA GLY A 149 15.62 -37.76 23.57
C GLY A 149 16.48 -38.98 23.21
N ILE A 150 17.08 -39.02 22.01
CA ILE A 150 18.02 -40.05 21.57
C ILE A 150 19.18 -39.42 20.78
N SER A 151 20.32 -40.12 20.69
CA SER A 151 21.48 -39.62 19.94
C SER A 151 21.23 -39.59 18.43
N GLN A 152 22.07 -38.83 17.72
CA GLN A 152 21.99 -38.70 16.26
C GLN A 152 22.18 -40.05 15.56
N ASP A 153 23.17 -40.85 15.97
CA ASP A 153 23.40 -42.20 15.44
C ASP A 153 22.15 -43.09 15.55
N ARG A 154 21.41 -42.99 16.68
CA ARG A 154 20.16 -43.73 16.85
C ARG A 154 19.07 -43.23 15.91
N LYS A 155 18.94 -41.91 15.71
CA LYS A 155 17.99 -41.37 14.72
C LYS A 155 18.26 -41.93 13.33
N GLU A 156 19.53 -42.03 12.93
CA GLU A 156 19.91 -42.59 11.63
C GLU A 156 19.49 -44.06 11.49
N GLU A 157 19.68 -44.87 12.53
CA GLU A 157 19.18 -46.26 12.58
C GLU A 157 17.65 -46.32 12.41
N PHE A 158 16.90 -45.44 13.10
CA PHE A 158 15.45 -45.33 12.92
C PHE A 158 15.10 -44.93 11.49
N TYR A 159 15.74 -43.90 10.92
CA TYR A 159 15.47 -43.47 9.54
C TYR A 159 15.76 -44.56 8.51
N ALA A 160 16.83 -45.35 8.70
CA ALA A 160 17.16 -46.46 7.79
C ALA A 160 16.01 -47.49 7.71
N VAL A 161 15.33 -47.76 8.83
CA VAL A 161 14.14 -48.62 8.84
C VAL A 161 12.91 -47.88 8.29
N LEU A 162 12.66 -46.64 8.71
CA LEU A 162 11.46 -45.88 8.34
C LEU A 162 11.44 -45.39 6.87
N LEU A 163 12.57 -45.45 6.17
CA LEU A 163 12.71 -45.11 4.75
C LEU A 163 12.87 -46.34 3.85
N ASN A 164 13.02 -47.52 4.44
CA ASN A 164 13.03 -48.74 3.65
C ASN A 164 11.63 -48.93 2.99
N ARG A 165 11.56 -49.65 1.87
CA ARG A 165 10.29 -49.89 1.17
C ARG A 165 9.57 -51.16 1.67
N GLU A 166 9.80 -51.55 2.93
CA GLU A 166 9.13 -52.70 3.54
C GLU A 166 7.71 -52.34 3.98
N ASP A 167 6.90 -53.36 4.26
CA ASP A 167 5.55 -53.18 4.80
C ASP A 167 5.57 -52.56 6.21
N PHE A 168 4.54 -51.77 6.52
CA PHE A 168 4.38 -51.07 7.80
C PHE A 168 4.54 -52.00 9.01
N ALA A 169 4.03 -53.23 8.95
CA ALA A 169 4.13 -54.18 10.06
C ALA A 169 5.58 -54.61 10.31
N LEU A 170 6.34 -54.87 9.25
CA LEU A 170 7.76 -55.24 9.33
C LEU A 170 8.61 -54.07 9.82
N GLN A 171 8.34 -52.87 9.31
CA GLN A 171 9.00 -51.64 9.78
C GLN A 171 8.75 -51.43 11.28
N LYS A 172 7.50 -51.59 11.74
CA LYS A 172 7.14 -51.49 13.16
C LYS A 172 7.89 -52.51 14.02
N GLU A 173 8.03 -53.76 13.55
CA GLU A 173 8.76 -54.80 14.26
C GLU A 173 10.27 -54.52 14.32
N ARG A 174 10.84 -53.95 13.25
CA ARG A 174 12.26 -53.62 13.21
C ARG A 174 12.60 -52.42 14.10
N ILE A 175 11.81 -51.34 14.04
CA ILE A 175 12.05 -50.16 14.89
C ILE A 175 11.92 -50.49 16.38
N SER A 176 11.11 -51.48 16.76
CA SER A 176 10.96 -51.88 18.16
C SER A 176 12.22 -52.53 18.76
N LYS A 177 13.13 -53.01 17.89
CA LYS A 177 14.40 -53.64 18.28
C LYS A 177 15.55 -52.63 18.39
N ILE A 178 15.34 -51.37 17.98
CA ILE A 178 16.38 -50.33 18.02
C ILE A 178 16.53 -49.79 19.45
N PRO A 179 17.76 -49.70 20.00
CA PRO A 179 17.98 -49.08 21.31
C PRO A 179 17.45 -47.64 21.36
N GLY A 180 16.68 -47.32 22.41
CA GLY A 180 15.99 -46.03 22.54
C GLY A 180 14.54 -46.02 22.03
N PHE A 181 14.06 -47.13 21.44
CA PHE A 181 12.67 -47.26 20.97
C PHE A 181 11.64 -46.95 22.04
N GLU A 182 11.78 -47.47 23.26
CA GLU A 182 10.78 -47.22 24.31
C GLU A 182 10.65 -45.73 24.66
N GLN A 183 11.76 -44.98 24.59
CA GLN A 183 11.78 -43.54 24.82
C GLN A 183 11.06 -42.79 23.67
N VAL A 184 11.41 -43.11 22.41
CA VAL A 184 10.72 -42.59 21.21
C VAL A 184 9.23 -42.91 21.26
N ARG A 185 8.87 -44.16 21.58
CA ARG A 185 7.50 -44.64 21.68
C ARG A 185 6.73 -43.83 22.72
N LYS A 186 7.29 -43.67 23.92
CA LYS A 186 6.66 -42.93 25.02
C LYS A 186 6.43 -41.46 24.67
N ASP A 187 7.40 -40.82 24.03
CA ASP A 187 7.41 -39.37 23.87
C ASP A 187 6.76 -38.90 22.55
N LEU A 188 6.84 -39.70 21.49
CA LEU A 188 6.40 -39.31 20.14
C LEU A 188 5.09 -39.96 19.70
N TYR A 189 4.79 -41.21 20.09
CA TYR A 189 3.55 -41.87 19.64
C TYR A 189 2.27 -41.16 20.10
N PRO A 190 2.19 -40.62 21.33
CA PRO A 190 1.04 -39.81 21.73
C PRO A 190 0.82 -38.59 20.85
N LYS A 191 1.89 -37.98 20.31
CA LYS A 191 1.81 -36.79 19.43
C LYS A 191 1.23 -37.11 18.05
N LEU A 192 1.16 -38.40 17.67
CA LEU A 192 0.57 -38.87 16.42
C LEU A 192 -0.93 -39.15 16.52
N ARG A 193 -1.52 -39.08 17.71
CA ARG A 193 -2.96 -39.26 17.93
C ARG A 193 -3.70 -37.97 17.62
N VAL A 194 -3.55 -37.47 16.39
CA VAL A 194 -4.02 -36.13 16.02
C VAL A 194 -4.78 -36.11 14.71
N ALA A 195 -5.58 -35.06 14.54
CA ALA A 195 -5.89 -34.52 13.22
C ALA A 195 -5.14 -33.19 13.07
N LYS A 196 -4.39 -33.09 11.98
CA LYS A 196 -3.60 -31.92 11.62
C LYS A 196 -4.42 -31.02 10.71
N VAL A 197 -4.53 -29.76 11.06
CA VAL A 197 -5.29 -28.76 10.31
C VAL A 197 -4.32 -27.70 9.81
N GLU A 198 -4.11 -27.65 8.50
CA GLU A 198 -3.33 -26.63 7.82
C GLU A 198 -4.29 -25.63 7.18
N VAL A 199 -4.14 -24.34 7.51
CA VAL A 199 -5.00 -23.27 6.99
C VAL A 199 -4.15 -22.27 6.23
N THR A 200 -4.65 -21.86 5.06
CA THR A 200 -4.15 -20.68 4.35
C THR A 200 -5.22 -19.61 4.26
N GLY A 201 -4.79 -18.35 4.16
CA GLY A 201 -5.67 -17.21 3.99
C GLY A 201 -4.89 -15.94 3.65
N LYS A 202 -5.60 -14.91 3.20
CA LYS A 202 -5.05 -13.58 2.88
C LYS A 202 -5.71 -12.48 3.71
N PRO A 203 -4.99 -11.39 4.01
CA PRO A 203 -5.59 -10.23 4.64
C PRO A 203 -6.61 -9.55 3.71
N VAL A 204 -7.58 -8.86 4.29
CA VAL A 204 -8.49 -7.97 3.55
C VAL A 204 -7.95 -6.55 3.51
N SER A 205 -8.24 -5.82 2.43
CA SER A 205 -8.06 -4.37 2.40
C SER A 205 -9.06 -3.71 3.35
N GLY A 206 -8.57 -2.98 4.35
CA GLY A 206 -9.41 -2.34 5.37
C GLY A 206 -9.75 -3.25 6.56
N LEU A 207 -10.73 -2.85 7.37
CA LEU A 207 -11.11 -3.56 8.60
C LEU A 207 -12.08 -4.72 8.34
N THR A 208 -11.99 -5.77 9.16
CA THR A 208 -13.05 -6.80 9.26
C THR A 208 -14.35 -6.20 9.81
N PHE A 209 -15.46 -6.93 9.71
CA PHE A 209 -16.75 -6.49 10.27
C PHE A 209 -16.67 -6.21 11.78
N GLU A 210 -15.99 -7.09 12.53
CA GLU A 210 -15.80 -6.91 13.96
C GLU A 210 -14.94 -5.69 14.27
N GLN A 211 -13.80 -5.53 13.57
CA GLN A 211 -12.94 -4.36 13.71
C GLN A 211 -13.68 -3.07 13.34
N THR A 212 -14.54 -3.10 12.33
CA THR A 212 -15.38 -1.96 11.92
C THR A 212 -16.35 -1.56 13.04
N ASN A 213 -16.97 -2.52 13.72
CA ASN A 213 -17.85 -2.23 14.86
C ASN A 213 -17.06 -1.66 16.04
N ARG A 214 -15.88 -2.23 16.35
CA ARG A 214 -14.98 -1.68 17.37
C ARG A 214 -14.52 -0.26 17.03
N LEU A 215 -14.29 0.05 15.76
CA LEU A 215 -13.91 1.39 15.31
C LEU A 215 -15.06 2.37 15.54
N LYS A 216 -16.29 1.99 15.17
CA LYS A 216 -17.49 2.81 15.43
C LYS A 216 -17.67 3.10 16.92
N GLU A 217 -17.52 2.10 17.78
CA GLU A 217 -17.55 2.27 19.24
C GLU A 217 -16.45 3.23 19.72
N ALA A 218 -15.21 3.03 19.26
CA ALA A 218 -14.08 3.85 19.68
C ALA A 218 -14.17 5.30 19.18
N MET A 219 -14.75 5.54 18.00
CA MET A 219 -15.04 6.87 17.46
C MET A 219 -16.10 7.63 18.28
N GLN A 220 -17.05 6.91 18.88
CA GLN A 220 -18.11 7.48 19.74
C GLN A 220 -17.69 7.62 21.21
N SER A 221 -16.59 6.98 21.61
CA SER A 221 -16.13 6.96 22.99
C SER A 221 -15.56 8.31 23.43
N THR A 222 -16.14 8.88 24.49
CA THR A 222 -15.66 10.09 25.17
C THR A 222 -14.67 9.80 26.29
N ASN A 223 -14.59 8.55 26.76
CA ASN A 223 -13.77 8.15 27.91
C ASN A 223 -12.38 7.60 27.51
N GLY A 224 -11.97 7.74 26.25
CA GLY A 224 -10.68 7.25 25.76
C GLY A 224 -10.54 5.72 25.70
N GLN A 225 -11.64 4.97 25.85
CA GLN A 225 -11.62 3.52 25.65
C GLN A 225 -11.31 3.21 24.19
N ASN A 226 -10.16 2.57 23.97
CA ASN A 226 -9.72 2.13 22.65
C ASN A 226 -9.34 0.65 22.70
N LYS A 227 -10.05 -0.18 21.93
CA LYS A 227 -9.82 -1.62 21.81
C LYS A 227 -9.11 -2.02 20.51
N LEU A 228 -8.75 -1.04 19.68
CA LEU A 228 -7.98 -1.23 18.45
C LEU A 228 -6.53 -0.84 18.66
N SER A 229 -5.63 -1.58 18.04
CA SER A 229 -4.21 -1.26 17.98
C SER A 229 -3.94 -0.06 17.06
N PHE A 230 -2.75 0.53 17.21
CA PHE A 230 -2.32 1.64 16.36
C PHE A 230 -2.34 1.29 14.86
N VAL A 231 -1.94 0.06 14.51
CA VAL A 231 -1.94 -0.43 13.12
C VAL A 231 -3.36 -0.52 12.57
N GLU A 232 -4.31 -1.08 13.33
CA GLU A 232 -5.70 -1.20 12.88
C GLU A 232 -6.34 0.17 12.66
N TRP A 233 -6.03 1.18 13.49
CA TRP A 233 -6.50 2.55 13.27
C TRP A 233 -5.94 3.18 11.98
N ASN A 234 -4.66 2.96 11.67
CA ASN A 234 -4.09 3.45 10.43
C ASN A 234 -4.66 2.71 9.22
N GLN A 235 -4.81 1.39 9.29
CA GLN A 235 -5.44 0.58 8.23
C GLN A 235 -6.89 1.05 7.96
N ALA A 236 -7.64 1.35 9.02
CA ALA A 236 -8.97 1.93 8.90
C ALA A 236 -8.92 3.24 8.11
N ALA A 237 -8.10 4.20 8.53
CA ALA A 237 -7.98 5.50 7.89
C ALA A 237 -7.45 5.41 6.45
N GLU A 238 -6.48 4.54 6.19
CA GLU A 238 -5.89 4.32 4.87
C GLU A 238 -6.96 3.78 3.90
N SER A 239 -7.83 2.86 4.36
CA SER A 239 -8.91 2.26 3.56
C SER A 239 -10.17 3.13 3.38
N THR A 240 -10.40 4.13 4.23
CA THR A 240 -11.55 5.04 4.12
C THR A 240 -11.47 5.88 2.84
N GLN A 241 -12.54 5.94 2.04
CA GLN A 241 -12.57 6.77 0.83
C GLN A 241 -13.06 8.20 1.10
N ASN A 242 -14.04 8.36 1.97
CA ASN A 242 -14.56 9.68 2.34
C ASN A 242 -13.49 10.48 3.11
N ILE A 243 -13.16 11.67 2.60
CA ILE A 243 -12.09 12.50 3.16
C ILE A 243 -12.40 13.02 4.56
N ASP A 244 -13.67 13.29 4.86
CA ASP A 244 -14.12 13.82 6.15
C ASP A 244 -14.15 12.72 7.22
N GLU A 245 -14.61 11.52 6.86
CA GLU A 245 -14.51 10.35 7.73
C GLU A 245 -13.04 10.03 8.04
N LYS A 246 -12.18 10.07 7.02
CA LYS A 246 -10.74 9.88 7.19
C LYS A 246 -10.12 10.95 8.11
N ALA A 247 -10.54 12.21 7.98
CA ALA A 247 -10.12 13.29 8.86
C ALA A 247 -10.56 13.01 10.31
N ALA A 248 -11.79 12.54 10.51
CA ALA A 248 -12.31 12.21 11.84
C ALA A 248 -11.50 11.08 12.49
N ILE A 249 -11.17 10.03 11.75
CA ILE A 249 -10.36 8.89 12.24
C ILE A 249 -8.98 9.40 12.67
N TYR A 250 -8.25 10.13 11.82
CA TYR A 250 -6.93 10.65 12.19
C TYR A 250 -7.00 11.70 13.31
N SER A 251 -8.04 12.52 13.36
CA SER A 251 -8.28 13.45 14.48
C SER A 251 -8.40 12.68 15.79
N LYS A 252 -9.19 11.60 15.82
CA LYS A 252 -9.33 10.77 17.01
C LYS A 252 -8.00 10.09 17.38
N MET A 253 -7.25 9.63 16.40
CA MET A 253 -5.90 9.09 16.63
C MET A 253 -4.93 10.10 17.26
N THR A 254 -5.07 11.41 16.97
CA THR A 254 -4.24 12.44 17.64
C THR A 254 -4.51 12.57 19.14
N GLU A 255 -5.70 12.15 19.61
CA GLU A 255 -6.05 12.10 21.04
C GLU A 255 -5.52 10.82 21.71
N LEU A 256 -5.52 9.72 20.95
CA LEU A 256 -5.21 8.38 21.47
C LEU A 256 -3.72 8.05 21.46
N TYR A 257 -2.96 8.60 20.51
CA TYR A 257 -1.59 8.18 20.25
C TYR A 257 -0.61 9.36 20.19
N LYS A 258 0.50 9.22 20.91
CA LYS A 258 1.66 10.13 20.80
C LYS A 258 2.58 9.67 19.66
N SER A 259 2.13 9.83 18.41
CA SER A 259 2.88 9.46 17.21
C SER A 259 2.79 10.57 16.17
N ALA A 260 3.81 10.73 15.31
CA ALA A 260 3.79 11.73 14.24
C ALA A 260 2.79 11.41 13.12
N ILE A 261 2.47 10.12 12.88
CA ILE A 261 1.66 9.67 11.73
C ILE A 261 0.27 10.31 11.71
N PRO A 262 -0.54 10.27 12.80
CA PRO A 262 -1.87 10.86 12.78
C PRO A 262 -1.85 12.38 12.49
N TYR A 263 -0.89 13.10 13.05
CA TYR A 263 -0.77 14.55 12.84
C TYR A 263 -0.36 14.86 11.38
N ASN A 264 0.63 14.14 10.83
CA ASN A 264 1.04 14.32 9.43
C ASN A 264 -0.12 14.00 8.47
N ASN A 265 -0.79 12.87 8.68
CA ASN A 265 -1.83 12.42 7.75
C ASN A 265 -3.10 13.27 7.85
N LEU A 266 -3.47 13.74 9.05
CA LEU A 266 -4.52 14.74 9.21
C LEU A 266 -4.17 16.05 8.51
N ALA A 267 -2.91 16.51 8.61
CA ALA A 267 -2.46 17.70 7.91
C ALA A 267 -2.57 17.57 6.38
N VAL A 268 -2.17 16.43 5.82
CA VAL A 268 -2.35 16.13 4.38
C VAL A 268 -3.82 16.21 3.98
N ILE A 269 -4.73 15.75 4.84
CA ILE A 269 -6.17 15.85 4.59
C ILE A 269 -6.63 17.31 4.61
N ARG A 270 -6.21 18.11 5.59
CA ARG A 270 -6.51 19.56 5.63
C ARG A 270 -5.97 20.29 4.41
N MET A 271 -4.75 19.97 3.97
CA MET A 271 -4.16 20.50 2.74
C MET A 271 -5.04 20.20 1.52
N ARG A 272 -5.53 18.96 1.39
CA ARG A 272 -6.41 18.56 0.28
C ARG A 272 -7.79 19.21 0.38
N GLN A 273 -8.38 19.30 1.57
CA GLN A 273 -9.63 20.02 1.79
C GLN A 273 -9.52 21.49 1.37
N ALA A 274 -8.40 22.15 1.68
CA ALA A 274 -8.16 23.53 1.28
C ALA A 274 -8.23 23.72 -0.24
N GLN A 275 -7.78 22.74 -1.03
CA GLN A 275 -7.79 22.83 -2.49
C GLN A 275 -9.19 22.89 -3.11
N PHE A 276 -10.23 22.47 -2.38
CA PHE A 276 -11.62 22.56 -2.85
C PHE A 276 -12.26 23.94 -2.65
N PHE A 277 -11.68 24.79 -1.81
CA PHE A 277 -12.16 26.17 -1.64
C PHE A 277 -11.66 27.06 -2.78
N LEU A 278 -12.45 28.06 -3.17
CA LEU A 278 -12.05 29.04 -4.17
C LEU A 278 -11.52 30.33 -3.54
N ASP A 279 -12.05 30.71 -2.37
CA ASP A 279 -11.62 31.90 -1.64
C ASP A 279 -10.33 31.66 -0.84
N GLN A 280 -9.50 32.69 -0.79
CA GLN A 280 -8.19 32.61 -0.15
C GLN A 280 -8.29 32.47 1.38
N GLY A 281 -9.28 33.11 2.01
CA GLY A 281 -9.46 33.06 3.47
C GLY A 281 -9.71 31.64 3.99
N SER A 282 -10.63 30.90 3.36
CA SER A 282 -10.94 29.52 3.74
C SER A 282 -9.77 28.57 3.49
N LYS A 283 -9.00 28.80 2.41
CA LYS A 283 -7.73 28.06 2.18
C LYS A 283 -6.74 28.28 3.30
N ASP A 284 -6.53 29.54 3.68
CA ASP A 284 -5.52 29.89 4.67
C ASP A 284 -5.81 29.29 6.04
N VAL A 285 -7.06 29.26 6.48
CA VAL A 285 -7.47 28.60 7.74
C VAL A 285 -7.06 27.12 7.76
N LEU A 286 -7.35 26.38 6.69
CA LEU A 286 -7.02 24.95 6.61
C LEU A 286 -5.52 24.71 6.47
N TRP A 287 -4.81 25.59 5.74
CA TRP A 287 -3.36 25.54 5.64
C TRP A 287 -2.67 25.86 6.98
N GLU A 288 -3.20 26.80 7.78
CA GLU A 288 -2.68 27.10 9.12
C GLU A 288 -2.88 25.92 10.06
N GLU A 289 -4.05 25.28 10.01
CA GLU A 289 -4.31 24.06 10.77
C GLU A 289 -3.33 22.95 10.38
N ALA A 290 -3.16 22.71 9.07
CA ALA A 290 -2.22 21.72 8.54
C ALA A 290 -0.78 22.01 9.00
N GLU A 291 -0.33 23.27 8.89
CA GLU A 291 1.01 23.69 9.31
C GLU A 291 1.25 23.43 10.81
N ARG A 292 0.25 23.75 11.66
CA ARG A 292 0.32 23.47 13.10
C ARG A 292 0.45 21.97 13.37
N LEU A 293 -0.36 21.15 12.69
CA LEU A 293 -0.32 19.68 12.82
C LEU A 293 1.04 19.12 12.39
N LEU A 294 1.62 19.59 11.28
CA LEU A 294 2.93 19.15 10.80
C LEU A 294 4.06 19.55 11.75
N LYS A 295 3.99 20.75 12.35
CA LYS A 295 4.95 21.17 13.39
C LYS A 295 4.87 20.28 14.63
N ILE A 296 3.67 19.82 15.01
CA ILE A 296 3.51 18.84 16.10
C ILE A 296 4.09 17.48 15.68
N ALA A 297 3.75 16.99 14.49
CA ALA A 297 4.26 15.73 13.95
C ALA A 297 5.79 15.69 13.95
N PHE A 298 6.43 16.73 13.42
CA PHE A 298 7.88 16.85 13.37
C PHE A 298 8.53 16.95 14.76
N ARG A 299 7.87 17.61 15.73
CA ARG A 299 8.36 17.69 17.11
C ARG A 299 8.29 16.34 17.83
N LEU A 300 7.23 15.56 17.57
CA LEU A 300 7.09 14.21 18.13
C LEU A 300 8.16 13.28 17.55
N GLU A 301 8.36 13.35 16.23
CA GLU A 301 9.34 12.54 15.52
C GLU A 301 9.82 13.30 14.27
N PRO A 302 11.10 13.74 14.23
CA PRO A 302 11.65 14.36 13.03
C PRO A 302 11.59 13.41 11.83
N ASN A 303 10.82 13.79 10.81
CA ASN A 303 10.56 12.93 9.66
C ASN A 303 10.49 13.75 8.35
N PRO A 304 10.84 13.15 7.20
CA PRO A 304 10.88 13.84 5.91
C PRO A 304 9.49 14.26 5.40
N HIS A 305 8.44 13.48 5.71
CA HIS A 305 7.07 13.74 5.24
C HIS A 305 6.53 15.07 5.78
N SER A 306 6.74 15.32 7.07
CA SER A 306 6.29 16.55 7.72
C SER A 306 6.95 17.78 7.10
N LEU A 307 8.27 17.72 6.84
CA LEU A 307 9.01 18.80 6.19
C LEU A 307 8.59 19.01 4.73
N HIS A 308 8.36 17.93 3.97
CA HIS A 308 7.85 18.03 2.61
C HIS A 308 6.49 18.73 2.56
N ASN A 309 5.57 18.29 3.41
CA ASN A 309 4.22 18.83 3.48
C ASN A 309 4.23 20.30 3.94
N LEU A 310 5.10 20.68 4.89
CA LEU A 310 5.32 22.08 5.27
C LEU A 310 5.84 22.90 4.09
N GLY A 311 6.84 22.39 3.37
CA GLY A 311 7.37 23.02 2.18
C GLY A 311 6.32 23.20 1.09
N GLN A 312 5.42 22.23 0.92
CA GLN A 312 4.33 22.33 -0.05
C GLN A 312 3.29 23.38 0.32
N ILE A 313 2.91 23.52 1.60
CA ILE A 313 2.02 24.60 2.06
C ILE A 313 2.67 25.98 1.79
N LEU A 314 3.95 26.13 2.13
CA LEU A 314 4.70 27.36 1.91
C LEU A 314 4.75 27.72 0.42
N ALA A 315 5.02 26.73 -0.44
CA ALA A 315 5.01 26.93 -1.89
C ALA A 315 3.64 27.37 -2.42
N LEU A 316 2.55 26.76 -1.93
CA LEU A 316 1.18 27.12 -2.31
C LEU A 316 0.80 28.54 -1.88
N ARG A 317 1.36 29.02 -0.77
CA ARG A 317 1.22 30.41 -0.29
C ARG A 317 2.17 31.41 -0.97
N GLY A 318 3.06 30.95 -1.84
CA GLY A 318 4.03 31.80 -2.54
C GLY A 318 5.32 32.08 -1.76
N ASP A 319 5.51 31.51 -0.56
CA ASP A 319 6.78 31.61 0.18
C ASP A 319 7.77 30.56 -0.33
N TYR A 320 8.28 30.79 -1.55
CA TYR A 320 9.12 29.84 -2.27
C TYR A 320 10.48 29.60 -1.59
N TRP A 321 11.03 30.60 -0.91
CA TRP A 321 12.33 30.44 -0.24
C TRP A 321 12.20 29.57 1.01
N ALA A 322 11.23 29.84 1.88
CA ALA A 322 10.98 28.99 3.05
C ALA A 322 10.59 27.57 2.61
N ALA A 323 9.77 27.45 1.56
CA ALA A 323 9.43 26.15 0.96
C ALA A 323 10.68 25.36 0.56
N TYR A 324 11.61 26.01 -0.16
CA TYR A 324 12.84 25.39 -0.61
C TYR A 324 13.72 24.87 0.54
N GLN A 325 13.78 25.62 1.65
CA GLN A 325 14.52 25.21 2.84
C GLN A 325 13.93 23.94 3.46
N GLN A 326 12.60 23.90 3.67
CA GLN A 326 11.93 22.73 4.24
C GLN A 326 12.11 21.49 3.35
N LEU A 327 11.91 21.63 2.04
CA LEU A 327 12.09 20.54 1.08
C LEU A 327 13.54 20.05 1.02
N SER A 328 14.51 20.97 1.10
CA SER A 328 15.93 20.60 1.11
C SER A 328 16.29 19.82 2.37
N GLN A 329 15.78 20.23 3.53
CA GLN A 329 15.95 19.49 4.78
C GLN A 329 15.27 18.12 4.71
N ALA A 330 14.07 18.02 4.13
CA ALA A 330 13.36 16.75 3.94
C ALA A 330 14.21 15.71 3.18
N SER A 331 14.91 16.13 2.10
CA SER A 331 15.80 15.24 1.33
C SER A 331 16.99 14.69 2.14
N THR A 332 17.36 15.32 3.26
CA THR A 332 18.47 14.83 4.10
C THR A 332 18.05 13.75 5.10
N LEU A 333 16.74 13.59 5.34
CA LEU A 333 16.21 12.71 6.39
C LEU A 333 15.85 11.29 5.90
N THR A 334 15.94 11.02 4.60
CA THR A 334 15.61 9.70 4.05
C THR A 334 16.37 9.41 2.77
N GLN A 335 16.53 8.12 2.45
CA GLN A 335 17.02 7.61 1.18
C GLN A 335 15.91 6.93 0.35
N ASP A 336 14.66 6.98 0.81
CA ASP A 336 13.53 6.39 0.10
C ASP A 336 13.36 7.00 -1.29
N ALA A 337 13.47 6.16 -2.33
CA ALA A 337 13.56 6.63 -3.70
C ALA A 337 12.27 7.30 -4.17
N PHE A 338 11.11 6.78 -3.75
CA PHE A 338 9.79 7.30 -4.10
C PHE A 338 9.54 8.66 -3.46
N PHE A 339 9.79 8.78 -2.15
CA PHE A 339 9.72 10.04 -1.44
C PHE A 339 10.67 11.09 -2.05
N ILE A 340 11.94 10.74 -2.25
CA ILE A 340 12.93 11.65 -2.83
C ILE A 340 12.44 12.14 -4.18
N GLN A 341 11.95 11.26 -5.05
CA GLN A 341 11.42 11.68 -6.35
C GLN A 341 10.33 12.75 -6.22
N LYS A 342 9.33 12.54 -5.35
CA LYS A 342 8.22 13.48 -5.15
C LYS A 342 8.71 14.81 -4.55
N ASN A 343 9.65 14.75 -3.61
CA ASN A 343 10.23 15.94 -2.99
C ASN A 343 11.06 16.75 -3.99
N GLU A 344 11.91 16.09 -4.77
CA GLU A 344 12.73 16.73 -5.79
C GLU A 344 11.89 17.32 -6.93
N ALA A 345 10.77 16.69 -7.30
CA ALA A 345 9.88 17.24 -8.31
C ALA A 345 9.30 18.61 -7.90
N LEU A 346 8.91 18.79 -6.63
CA LEU A 346 8.45 20.08 -6.12
C LEU A 346 9.60 21.09 -6.04
N ARG A 347 10.81 20.67 -5.63
CA ARG A 347 12.00 21.54 -5.64
C ARG A 347 12.35 22.00 -7.05
N GLY A 348 12.29 21.09 -8.04
CA GLY A 348 12.51 21.40 -9.45
C GLY A 348 11.51 22.43 -9.97
N ALA A 349 10.24 22.35 -9.55
CA ALA A 349 9.25 23.37 -9.88
C ALA A 349 9.62 24.75 -9.30
N LEU A 350 10.08 24.80 -8.05
CA LEU A 350 10.60 26.03 -7.43
C LEU A 350 11.88 26.54 -8.11
N ASP A 351 12.76 25.64 -8.57
CA ASP A 351 13.97 25.96 -9.33
C ASP A 351 13.62 26.63 -10.67
N ILE A 352 12.52 26.24 -11.34
CA ILE A 352 12.02 26.97 -12.52
C ILE A 352 11.54 28.37 -12.15
N LEU A 353 10.75 28.51 -11.08
CA LEU A 353 10.20 29.81 -10.67
C LEU A 353 11.29 30.83 -10.31
N ARG A 354 12.42 30.36 -9.76
CA ARG A 354 13.58 31.22 -9.44
C ARG A 354 14.57 31.43 -10.60
N GLY A 355 14.34 30.80 -11.75
CA GLY A 355 15.18 30.95 -12.95
C GLY A 355 16.34 29.96 -13.09
N ASP A 356 16.49 28.99 -12.20
CA ASP A 356 17.58 28.00 -12.21
C ASP A 356 17.20 26.73 -12.99
N PHE A 357 16.92 26.91 -14.29
CA PHE A 357 16.40 25.86 -15.16
C PHE A 357 17.31 24.64 -15.27
N LYS A 358 18.64 24.84 -15.27
CA LYS A 358 19.61 23.74 -15.30
C LYS A 358 19.56 22.89 -14.02
N LEU A 359 19.31 23.51 -12.87
CA LEU A 359 19.12 22.75 -11.65
C LEU A 359 17.79 22.00 -11.69
N ALA A 360 16.73 22.65 -12.18
CA ALA A 360 15.43 22.03 -12.35
C ALA A 360 15.49 20.75 -13.22
N THR A 361 16.24 20.75 -14.33
CA THR A 361 16.37 19.54 -15.18
C THR A 361 16.98 18.36 -14.42
N LEU A 362 17.98 18.61 -13.56
CA LEU A 362 18.59 17.57 -12.72
C LEU A 362 17.58 16.99 -11.72
N ARG A 363 16.68 17.84 -11.19
CA ARG A 363 15.62 17.43 -10.25
C ARG A 363 14.56 16.53 -10.88
N PHE A 364 14.40 16.60 -12.20
CA PHE A 364 13.43 15.81 -12.97
C PHE A 364 14.05 14.60 -13.70
N GLU A 365 15.29 14.20 -13.38
CA GLU A 365 15.95 13.05 -14.00
C GLU A 365 15.24 11.72 -13.67
N LYS A 366 14.67 11.60 -12.46
CA LYS A 366 13.99 10.36 -12.04
C LYS A 366 12.67 10.17 -12.81
N PRO A 367 12.42 9.00 -13.45
CA PRO A 367 11.23 8.77 -14.28
C PRO A 367 9.92 8.94 -13.52
N SER A 368 9.09 9.90 -13.93
CA SER A 368 7.77 10.18 -13.33
C SER A 368 6.66 9.82 -14.30
N LYS A 369 5.52 9.36 -13.79
CA LYS A 369 4.26 9.21 -14.55
C LYS A 369 3.27 10.34 -14.26
N ASP A 370 3.68 11.32 -13.47
CA ASP A 370 2.86 12.47 -13.12
C ASP A 370 2.93 13.51 -14.25
N PRO A 371 1.83 13.78 -14.98
CA PRO A 371 1.86 14.65 -16.14
C PRO A 371 2.21 16.11 -15.80
N HIS A 372 1.97 16.56 -14.56
CA HIS A 372 2.41 17.90 -14.11
C HIS A 372 3.93 17.97 -13.91
N VAL A 373 4.53 16.91 -13.38
CA VAL A 373 6.00 16.82 -13.24
C VAL A 373 6.66 16.76 -14.61
N LEU A 374 6.10 15.98 -15.53
CA LEU A 374 6.58 15.87 -16.91
C LEU A 374 6.44 17.19 -17.67
N PHE A 375 5.32 17.91 -17.47
CA PHE A 375 5.15 19.25 -18.01
C PHE A 375 6.21 20.23 -17.46
N ASN A 376 6.45 20.24 -16.16
CA ASN A 376 7.50 21.09 -15.56
C ASN A 376 8.89 20.73 -16.10
N LYS A 377 9.19 19.44 -16.29
CA LYS A 377 10.43 18.98 -16.93
C LYS A 377 10.57 19.56 -18.34
N GLY A 378 9.53 19.48 -19.16
CA GLY A 378 9.50 20.07 -20.50
C GLY A 378 9.67 21.60 -20.46
N LEU A 379 9.03 22.27 -19.50
CA LEU A 379 9.14 23.71 -19.31
C LEU A 379 10.58 24.13 -18.93
N ALA A 380 11.27 23.36 -18.09
CA ALA A 380 12.67 23.61 -17.74
C ALA A 380 13.58 23.52 -18.98
N PHE A 381 13.42 22.47 -19.79
CA PHE A 381 14.18 22.32 -21.04
C PHE A 381 13.83 23.39 -22.08
N PHE A 382 12.55 23.76 -22.20
CA PHE A 382 12.10 24.83 -23.08
C PHE A 382 12.75 26.17 -22.73
N LEU A 383 12.83 26.49 -21.43
CA LEU A 383 13.48 27.71 -20.93
C LEU A 383 15.01 27.68 -21.12
N LEU A 384 15.62 26.50 -21.17
CA LEU A 384 17.01 26.29 -21.60
C LEU A 384 17.20 26.31 -23.13
N LYS A 385 16.11 26.40 -23.90
CA LYS A 385 16.08 26.27 -25.37
C LYS A 385 16.55 24.92 -25.89
N ASP A 386 16.54 23.89 -25.04
CA ASP A 386 16.73 22.51 -25.48
C ASP A 386 15.37 21.95 -25.96
N TYR A 387 14.99 22.35 -27.17
CA TYR A 387 13.69 21.99 -27.73
C TYR A 387 13.54 20.48 -27.98
N SER A 388 14.63 19.75 -28.17
CA SER A 388 14.59 18.30 -28.35
C SER A 388 14.16 17.61 -27.07
N GLN A 389 14.82 17.92 -25.93
CA GLN A 389 14.44 17.36 -24.63
C GLN A 389 13.09 17.89 -24.15
N ALA A 390 12.77 19.15 -24.46
CA ALA A 390 11.47 19.73 -24.13
C ALA A 390 10.32 19.00 -24.85
N SER A 391 10.48 18.69 -26.15
CA SER A 391 9.48 17.95 -26.93
C SER A 391 9.21 16.57 -26.31
N ALA A 392 10.27 15.81 -26.02
CA ALA A 392 10.16 14.49 -25.40
C ALA A 392 9.39 14.55 -24.06
N ALA A 393 9.73 15.50 -23.19
CA ALA A 393 9.05 15.65 -21.89
C ALA A 393 7.58 16.10 -22.02
N PHE A 394 7.25 16.98 -22.98
CA PHE A 394 5.87 17.36 -23.23
C PHE A 394 5.05 16.23 -23.87
N GLU A 395 5.64 15.42 -24.75
CA GLU A 395 5.01 14.21 -25.31
C GLU A 395 4.74 13.15 -24.23
N GLU A 396 5.67 12.95 -23.29
CA GLU A 396 5.44 12.12 -22.11
C GLU A 396 4.28 12.68 -21.27
N SER A 397 4.24 14.00 -21.04
CA SER A 397 3.12 14.65 -20.33
C SER A 397 1.77 14.40 -21.03
N VAL A 398 1.71 14.49 -22.37
CA VAL A 398 0.52 14.13 -23.16
C VAL A 398 0.17 12.64 -23.01
N SER A 399 1.16 11.76 -22.95
CA SER A 399 0.95 10.31 -22.87
C SER A 399 0.35 9.89 -21.52
N PHE A 400 0.70 10.59 -20.44
CA PHE A 400 0.20 10.30 -19.08
C PHE A 400 -0.97 11.18 -18.62
N GLY A 401 -1.30 12.26 -19.32
CA GLY A 401 -2.37 13.19 -18.93
C GLY A 401 -2.87 14.03 -20.10
N ARG A 402 -3.37 13.37 -21.16
CA ARG A 402 -3.87 14.01 -22.39
C ARG A 402 -4.94 15.06 -22.09
N GLU A 403 -5.84 14.74 -21.15
CA GLU A 403 -6.96 15.54 -20.70
C GLU A 403 -6.56 16.83 -19.99
N LEU A 404 -5.31 16.95 -19.54
CA LEU A 404 -4.85 18.19 -18.88
C LEU A 404 -4.54 19.31 -19.89
N GLY A 405 -4.28 18.97 -21.16
CA GLY A 405 -3.97 19.91 -22.23
C GLY A 405 -2.58 20.59 -22.15
N TYR A 406 -1.94 20.61 -20.99
CA TYR A 406 -0.66 21.30 -20.76
C TYR A 406 0.50 20.77 -21.63
N GLY A 407 0.60 19.46 -21.83
CA GLY A 407 1.62 18.88 -22.72
C GLY A 407 1.48 19.38 -24.16
N TYR A 408 0.26 19.44 -24.70
CA TYR A 408 0.01 20.03 -26.03
C TYR A 408 0.34 21.53 -26.07
N TYR A 409 0.01 22.28 -25.01
CA TYR A 409 0.39 23.68 -24.92
C TYR A 409 1.92 23.87 -24.96
N GLY A 410 2.67 23.00 -24.27
CA GLY A 410 4.12 22.92 -24.34
C GLY A 410 4.66 22.70 -25.75
N LEU A 411 4.09 21.72 -26.47
CA LEU A 411 4.44 21.44 -27.87
C LEU A 411 4.12 22.61 -28.80
N ALA A 412 3.03 23.33 -28.56
CA ALA A 412 2.72 24.55 -29.31
C ALA A 412 3.77 25.66 -29.08
N MET A 413 4.25 25.84 -27.84
CA MET A 413 5.32 26.80 -27.55
C MET A 413 6.63 26.45 -28.30
N ILE A 414 6.98 25.17 -28.37
CA ILE A 414 8.14 24.68 -29.15
C ILE A 414 7.94 24.94 -30.65
N ALA A 415 6.76 24.62 -31.18
CA ALA A 415 6.46 24.77 -32.60
C ALA A 415 6.55 26.24 -33.03
N VAL A 416 6.04 27.20 -32.22
CA VAL A 416 6.25 28.63 -32.48
C VAL A 416 7.72 29.01 -32.44
N SER A 417 8.44 28.55 -31.40
CA SER A 417 9.88 28.83 -31.27
C SER A 417 10.71 28.27 -32.44
N SER A 418 10.16 27.28 -33.15
CA SER A 418 10.77 26.62 -34.31
C SER A 418 10.22 27.13 -35.65
N GLY A 419 9.37 28.15 -35.67
CA GLY A 419 8.76 28.72 -36.88
C GLY A 419 7.69 27.85 -37.55
N GLN A 420 7.17 26.83 -36.85
CA GLN A 420 6.20 25.86 -37.38
C GLN A 420 4.76 26.27 -36.99
N ALA A 421 4.27 27.35 -37.60
CA ALA A 421 2.98 27.96 -37.24
C ALA A 421 1.78 26.99 -37.35
N GLU A 422 1.71 26.20 -38.42
CA GLU A 422 0.62 25.23 -38.64
C GLU A 422 0.60 24.16 -37.54
N VAL A 423 1.78 23.63 -37.18
CA VAL A 423 1.93 22.63 -36.12
C VAL A 423 1.56 23.22 -34.76
N ALA A 424 1.94 24.47 -34.49
CA ALA A 424 1.57 25.17 -33.27
C ALA A 424 0.04 25.32 -33.13
N ILE A 425 -0.67 25.67 -34.21
CA ILE A 425 -2.14 25.80 -34.21
C ILE A 425 -2.80 24.44 -33.91
N ILE A 426 -2.31 23.34 -34.50
CA ILE A 426 -2.84 21.99 -34.23
C ILE A 426 -2.69 21.64 -32.73
N HIS A 427 -1.54 21.95 -32.13
CA HIS A 427 -1.33 21.68 -30.71
C HIS A 427 -2.15 22.61 -29.80
N LEU A 428 -2.31 23.88 -30.17
CA LEU A 428 -3.20 24.81 -29.45
C LEU A 428 -4.66 24.37 -29.50
N GLN A 429 -5.11 23.84 -30.64
CA GLN A 429 -6.44 23.24 -30.77
C GLN A 429 -6.64 22.15 -29.72
N LYS A 430 -5.73 21.18 -29.69
CA LYS A 430 -5.79 20.07 -28.74
C LYS A 430 -5.71 20.54 -27.29
N ALA A 431 -4.88 21.53 -26.99
CA ALA A 431 -4.82 22.12 -25.65
C ALA A 431 -6.15 22.78 -25.26
N ALA A 432 -6.78 23.51 -26.18
CA ALA A 432 -8.05 24.19 -25.97
C ALA A 432 -9.25 23.24 -25.84
N GLU A 433 -9.28 22.17 -26.64
CA GLU A 433 -10.32 21.12 -26.58
C GLU A 433 -10.33 20.41 -25.23
N ASN A 434 -9.16 20.28 -24.58
CA ASN A 434 -9.03 19.58 -23.30
C ASN A 434 -9.08 20.53 -22.08
N ASN A 435 -8.76 21.82 -22.25
CA ASN A 435 -8.68 22.75 -21.14
C ASN A 435 -9.08 24.18 -21.57
N GLN A 436 -10.24 24.62 -21.08
CA GLN A 436 -10.82 25.93 -21.39
C GLN A 436 -9.96 27.11 -20.90
N ARG A 437 -9.21 26.92 -19.81
CA ARG A 437 -8.26 27.93 -19.33
C ARG A 437 -7.08 28.08 -20.29
N LEU A 438 -6.58 26.99 -20.85
CA LEU A 438 -5.51 27.04 -21.87
C LEU A 438 -6.01 27.70 -23.16
N LYS A 439 -7.28 27.47 -23.54
CA LYS A 439 -7.96 28.22 -24.60
C LYS A 439 -7.97 29.72 -24.32
N ALA A 440 -8.43 30.13 -23.13
CA ALA A 440 -8.43 31.54 -22.75
C ALA A 440 -7.01 32.11 -22.76
N ARG A 441 -6.04 31.35 -22.24
CA ARG A 441 -4.63 31.77 -22.15
C ARG A 441 -3.98 31.98 -23.51
N SER A 442 -4.17 31.08 -24.48
CA SER A 442 -3.55 31.23 -25.81
C SER A 442 -3.93 32.54 -26.51
N LEU A 443 -5.11 33.08 -26.23
CA LEU A 443 -5.60 34.36 -26.75
C LEU A 443 -4.81 35.59 -26.26
N TYR A 444 -4.05 35.49 -25.17
CA TYR A 444 -3.27 36.61 -24.63
C TYR A 444 -1.81 36.28 -24.31
N ASP A 445 -1.40 35.02 -24.35
CA ASP A 445 -0.01 34.62 -24.06
C ASP A 445 0.95 35.23 -25.11
N PRO A 446 1.94 36.06 -24.73
CA PRO A 446 2.86 36.70 -25.68
C PRO A 446 3.58 35.73 -26.62
N ILE A 447 3.77 34.46 -26.23
CA ILE A 447 4.42 33.45 -27.08
C ILE A 447 3.65 33.26 -28.40
N PHE A 448 2.32 33.40 -28.40
CA PHE A 448 1.49 33.18 -29.59
C PHE A 448 1.11 34.48 -30.31
N GLU A 449 1.81 35.60 -30.06
CA GLU A 449 1.47 36.91 -30.66
C GLU A 449 1.47 36.89 -32.19
N GLU A 450 2.43 36.21 -32.81
CA GLU A 450 2.50 36.11 -34.27
C GLU A 450 1.34 35.30 -34.83
N LEU A 451 0.98 34.18 -34.18
CA LEU A 451 -0.15 33.35 -34.59
C LEU A 451 -1.49 34.06 -34.45
N ARG A 452 -1.64 34.93 -33.45
CA ARG A 452 -2.87 35.73 -33.28
C ARG A 452 -3.20 36.63 -34.45
N ASN A 453 -2.26 36.90 -35.34
CA ASN A 453 -2.53 37.71 -36.53
C ASN A 453 -3.02 36.87 -37.72
N THR A 454 -3.09 35.54 -37.58
CA THR A 454 -3.58 34.63 -38.62
C THR A 454 -5.06 34.32 -38.45
N LYS A 455 -5.74 34.01 -39.56
CA LYS A 455 -7.17 33.70 -39.55
C LYS A 455 -7.42 32.33 -38.92
N GLU A 456 -6.54 31.39 -39.22
CA GLU A 456 -6.56 29.99 -38.81
C GLU A 456 -6.53 29.86 -37.27
N PHE A 457 -5.75 30.70 -36.60
CA PHE A 457 -5.66 30.73 -35.13
C PHE A 457 -7.03 31.01 -34.49
N PHE A 458 -7.76 32.01 -34.98
CA PHE A 458 -9.08 32.35 -34.46
C PHE A 458 -10.14 31.32 -34.85
N GLU A 459 -10.10 30.78 -36.07
CA GLU A 459 -11.06 29.75 -36.49
C GLU A 459 -10.99 28.49 -35.63
N VAL A 460 -9.78 28.12 -35.20
CA VAL A 460 -9.53 26.94 -34.36
C VAL A 460 -9.91 27.19 -32.90
N LEU A 461 -9.62 28.38 -32.36
CA LEU A 461 -9.89 28.71 -30.96
C LEU A 461 -11.26 29.35 -30.71
N SER A 462 -12.05 29.61 -31.74
CA SER A 462 -13.43 30.13 -31.62
C SER A 462 -14.51 29.03 -31.58
N LYS A 463 -14.16 27.83 -32.06
CA LYS A 463 -14.95 26.60 -31.88
C LYS A 463 -14.81 26.12 -30.44
#